data_AF-A0A968NZH7-F1
#
_entry.id   AF-A0A968NZH7-F1
#
_cell.length_a   1.000
_cell.length_b   1.000
_cell.length_c   1.000
_cell.angle_alpha   90.00
_cell.angle_beta   90.00
_cell.angle_gamma   90.00
#
_symmetry.space_group_name_H-M   'P 1'
#
loop_
_entity.id
_entity.type
_entity.pdbx_description
1 polymer ?
#
loop_
_entity_poly.entity_id
_entity_poly.type
_entity_poly.pdbx_seq_one_letter_code
_entity_poly.pdbx_strand_id
1 'polypeptide(L)'
;MITTALPENYLQDDRSQFKQILRRKIQIALWTAQTLPVEACLNEIRNQLIVIQNDCERHQKKFIFVEEIITCNQHELGGSDRHSATLFRGPSEDASVAICVTQKGSLLHRNSCPWIAYKNAGDVNAFSIAKPFCFL
;
A
#
# COMPACT_ATOMS: atom_id res chain seq x y z
N MET A 1 -19.72 -25.33 -34.26
CA MET A 1 -18.79 -24.80 -33.24
C MET A 1 -19.41 -23.54 -32.69
N ILE A 2 -20.00 -23.59 -31.49
CA ILE A 2 -20.63 -22.42 -30.85
C ILE A 2 -19.60 -21.88 -29.86
N THR A 3 -18.97 -20.76 -30.22
CA THR A 3 -18.08 -20.01 -29.32
C THR A 3 -18.98 -19.23 -28.35
N THR A 4 -19.24 -19.78 -27.16
CA THR A 4 -19.91 -19.05 -26.09
C THR A 4 -18.93 -18.04 -25.50
N ALA A 5 -18.94 -16.81 -26.04
CA ALA A 5 -18.35 -15.68 -25.36
C ALA A 5 -19.12 -15.45 -24.04
N LEU A 6 -18.42 -15.52 -22.91
CA LEU A 6 -18.98 -15.20 -21.59
C LEU A 6 -19.44 -13.73 -21.58
N PRO A 7 -20.61 -13.41 -20.99
CA PRO A 7 -21.10 -12.03 -20.95
C PRO A 7 -20.14 -11.14 -20.17
N GLU A 8 -19.80 -9.97 -20.71
CA GLU A 8 -18.87 -9.00 -20.10
C GLU A 8 -19.24 -8.60 -18.65
N ASN A 9 -20.53 -8.72 -18.29
CA ASN A 9 -21.03 -8.48 -16.93
C ASN A 9 -20.45 -9.45 -15.87
N TYR A 10 -20.12 -10.70 -16.23
CA TYR A 10 -19.52 -11.65 -15.28
C TYR A 10 -18.05 -11.33 -14.98
N LEU A 11 -17.32 -10.77 -15.95
CA LEU A 11 -15.92 -10.38 -15.78
C LEU A 11 -15.76 -9.09 -14.97
N GLN A 12 -16.76 -8.21 -14.99
CA GLN A 12 -16.76 -6.99 -14.19
C GLN A 12 -16.96 -7.27 -12.69
N ASP A 13 -17.87 -8.20 -12.35
CA ASP A 13 -18.12 -8.60 -10.96
C ASP A 13 -16.86 -9.22 -10.33
N ASP A 14 -16.21 -10.17 -11.01
CA ASP A 14 -14.97 -10.82 -10.56
C ASP A 14 -13.81 -9.83 -10.39
N ARG A 15 -13.63 -8.89 -11.33
CA ARG A 15 -12.60 -7.84 -11.23
C ARG A 15 -12.86 -6.88 -10.06
N SER A 16 -14.12 -6.59 -9.76
CA SER A 16 -14.50 -5.74 -8.63
C SER A 16 -14.25 -6.44 -7.29
N GLN A 17 -14.59 -7.73 -7.19
CA GLN A 17 -14.37 -8.56 -6.01
C GLN A 17 -12.87 -8.75 -5.73
N PHE A 18 -12.07 -9.05 -6.76
CA PHE A 18 -10.63 -9.21 -6.60
C PHE A 18 -9.95 -7.92 -6.12
N LYS A 19 -10.37 -6.75 -6.62
CA LYS A 19 -9.87 -5.46 -6.13
C LYS A 19 -10.21 -5.23 -4.65
N GLN A 20 -11.41 -5.63 -4.20
CA GLN A 20 -11.79 -5.52 -2.79
C GLN A 20 -10.95 -6.46 -1.91
N ILE A 21 -10.69 -7.69 -2.37
CA ILE A 21 -9.81 -8.65 -1.68
C ILE A 21 -8.40 -8.06 -1.52
N LEU A 22 -7.84 -7.50 -2.59
CA LEU A 22 -6.51 -6.90 -2.57
C LEU A 22 -6.43 -5.72 -1.59
N ARG A 23 -7.43 -4.82 -1.62
CA ARG A 23 -7.53 -3.70 -0.67
C ARG A 23 -7.58 -4.18 0.77
N ARG A 24 -8.37 -5.23 1.05
CA ARG A 24 -8.48 -5.81 2.39
C ARG A 24 -7.14 -6.41 2.86
N LYS A 25 -6.42 -7.12 1.99
CA LYS A 25 -5.09 -7.68 2.31
C LYS A 25 -4.09 -6.58 2.67
N ILE A 26 -4.03 -5.50 1.88
CA ILE A 26 -3.17 -4.34 2.16
C ILE A 26 -3.56 -3.71 3.51
N GLN A 27 -4.85 -3.54 3.76
CA GLN A 27 -5.33 -2.93 5.01
C GLN A 27 -4.97 -3.77 6.25
N ILE A 28 -5.08 -5.10 6.15
CA ILE A 28 -4.65 -6.03 7.21
C ILE A 28 -3.14 -5.89 7.45
N ALA A 29 -2.33 -5.86 6.39
CA ALA A 29 -0.88 -5.69 6.51
C ALA A 29 -0.52 -4.39 7.26
N LEU A 30 -1.19 -3.28 6.92
CA LEU A 30 -0.98 -1.99 7.59
C LEU A 30 -1.39 -2.02 9.06
N TRP A 31 -2.54 -2.62 9.39
CA TRP A 31 -3.01 -2.73 10.76
C TRP A 31 -2.14 -3.64 11.64
N THR A 32 -1.60 -4.72 11.08
CA THR A 32 -0.66 -5.59 11.79
C THR A 32 0.67 -4.87 12.00
N ALA A 33 1.19 -4.21 10.96
CA ALA A 33 2.50 -3.57 11.02
C ALA A 33 2.58 -2.35 11.94
N GLN A 34 1.47 -1.59 12.10
CA GLN A 34 1.49 -0.33 12.87
C GLN A 34 1.92 -0.51 14.34
N THR A 35 1.70 -1.69 14.94
CA THR A 35 2.03 -1.95 16.36
C THR A 35 3.46 -2.42 16.55
N LEU A 36 4.19 -2.69 15.46
CA LEU A 36 5.52 -3.25 15.49
C LEU A 36 6.61 -2.16 15.64
N PRO A 37 7.79 -2.52 16.17
CA PRO A 37 8.99 -1.68 16.09
C PRO A 37 9.43 -1.53 14.62
N VAL A 38 10.24 -0.50 14.33
CA VAL A 38 10.53 -0.04 12.96
C VAL A 38 11.00 -1.16 12.02
N GLU A 39 12.01 -1.92 12.43
CA GLU A 39 12.57 -2.99 11.61
C GLU A 39 11.56 -4.11 11.36
N ALA A 40 10.82 -4.52 12.39
CA ALA A 40 9.77 -5.53 12.26
C ALA A 40 8.58 -5.03 11.42
N CYS A 41 8.22 -3.75 11.53
CA CYS A 41 7.21 -3.09 10.70
C CYS A 41 7.61 -3.12 9.23
N LEU A 42 8.86 -2.75 8.91
CA LEU A 42 9.39 -2.77 7.55
C LEU A 42 9.36 -4.20 6.96
N ASN A 43 9.85 -5.17 7.73
CA ASN A 43 9.88 -6.56 7.30
C ASN A 43 8.48 -7.14 7.12
N GLU A 44 7.53 -6.81 8.00
CA GLU A 44 6.14 -7.24 7.88
C GLU A 44 5.49 -6.69 6.60
N ILE A 45 5.63 -5.39 6.32
CA ILE A 45 5.10 -4.80 5.08
C ILE A 45 5.71 -5.47 3.85
N ARG A 46 7.04 -5.67 3.82
CA ARG A 46 7.71 -6.34 2.70
C ARG A 46 7.18 -7.76 2.49
N ASN A 47 7.09 -8.54 3.57
CA ASN A 47 6.61 -9.93 3.52
C ASN A 47 5.16 -10.00 3.02
N GLN A 48 4.27 -9.14 3.53
CA GLN A 48 2.88 -9.12 3.11
C GLN A 48 2.72 -8.71 1.65
N LEU A 49 3.51 -7.76 1.15
CA LEU A 49 3.49 -7.40 -0.27
C LEU A 49 3.95 -8.55 -1.18
N ILE A 50 4.95 -9.34 -0.76
CA ILE A 50 5.37 -10.56 -1.46
C ILE A 50 4.25 -11.60 -1.45
N VAL A 51 3.58 -11.82 -0.32
CA VAL A 51 2.43 -12.74 -0.22
C VAL A 51 1.31 -12.31 -1.16
N ILE A 52 0.98 -11.01 -1.18
CA ILE A 52 -0.01 -10.42 -2.07
C ILE A 52 0.38 -10.62 -3.55
N GLN A 53 1.65 -10.41 -3.89
CA GLN A 53 2.17 -10.63 -5.24
C GLN A 53 1.96 -12.09 -5.68
N ASN A 54 2.39 -13.05 -4.86
CA ASN A 54 2.24 -14.47 -5.13
C ASN A 54 0.76 -14.88 -5.29
N ASP A 55 -0.13 -14.33 -4.45
CA ASP A 55 -1.57 -14.58 -4.57
C ASP A 55 -2.13 -13.98 -5.87
N CYS A 56 -1.71 -12.78 -6.26
CA CYS A 56 -2.13 -12.20 -7.54
C CYS A 56 -1.72 -13.08 -8.73
N GLU A 57 -0.49 -13.59 -8.72
CA GLU A 57 0.01 -14.50 -9.75
C GLU A 57 -0.82 -15.78 -9.85
N ARG A 58 -1.21 -16.38 -8.71
CA ARG A 58 -2.12 -17.55 -8.67
C ARG A 58 -3.48 -17.28 -9.32
N HIS A 59 -3.98 -16.05 -9.19
CA HIS A 59 -5.23 -15.60 -9.82
C HIS A 59 -5.02 -15.02 -11.24
N GLN A 60 -3.86 -15.27 -11.87
CA GLN A 60 -3.50 -14.76 -13.20
C GLN A 60 -3.59 -13.23 -13.31
N LYS A 61 -3.33 -12.52 -12.20
CA LYS A 61 -3.20 -11.06 -12.13
C LYS A 61 -1.74 -10.70 -11.87
N LYS A 62 -1.35 -9.48 -12.27
CA LYS A 62 -0.02 -8.94 -11.97
C LYS A 62 -0.12 -7.92 -10.85
N PHE A 63 0.65 -8.12 -9.80
CA PHE A 63 0.90 -7.14 -8.76
C PHE A 63 2.41 -6.97 -8.66
N ILE A 64 2.92 -5.81 -9.07
CA ILE A 64 4.34 -5.50 -9.10
C ILE A 64 4.54 -4.31 -8.19
N PHE A 65 5.50 -4.40 -7.29
CA PHE A 65 5.94 -3.28 -6.49
C PHE A 65 7.46 -3.14 -6.57
N VAL A 66 7.94 -1.92 -6.40
CA VAL A 66 9.34 -1.58 -6.22
C VAL A 66 9.53 -1.12 -4.78
N GLU A 67 10.71 -1.42 -4.25
CA GLU A 67 11.18 -0.91 -2.96
C GLU A 67 12.28 0.10 -3.23
N GLU A 68 12.12 1.31 -2.71
CA GLU A 68 13.08 2.40 -2.88
C GLU A 68 13.36 3.11 -1.55
N ILE A 69 14.61 3.57 -1.39
CA ILE A 69 14.99 4.42 -0.26
C ILE A 69 14.86 5.87 -0.71
N ILE A 70 14.05 6.63 0.02
CA ILE A 70 13.76 8.04 -0.23
C ILE A 70 14.05 8.87 1.04
N THR A 71 14.04 10.18 0.90
CA THR A 71 14.05 11.11 2.03
C THR A 71 12.64 11.61 2.35
N CYS A 72 12.37 11.96 3.62
CA CYS A 72 11.02 12.33 4.07
C CYS A 72 10.52 13.68 3.51
N ASN A 73 11.34 14.45 2.80
CA ASN A 73 10.89 15.62 2.02
C ASN A 73 10.45 15.27 0.59
N GLN A 74 10.62 14.03 0.14
CA GLN A 74 10.16 13.56 -1.16
C GLN A 74 8.72 13.02 -1.08
N HIS A 75 8.08 12.85 -2.23
CA HIS A 75 6.75 12.23 -2.39
C HIS A 75 5.65 12.80 -1.46
N GLU A 76 5.71 14.09 -1.15
CA GLU A 76 4.70 14.80 -0.34
C GLU A 76 4.54 14.25 1.09
N LEU A 77 5.58 13.58 1.63
CA LEU A 77 5.59 13.11 3.02
C LEU A 77 5.67 14.27 4.04
N GLY A 78 6.14 15.44 3.61
CA GLY A 78 6.17 16.68 4.40
C GLY A 78 7.21 16.71 5.53
N GLY A 79 8.14 15.76 5.55
CA GLY A 79 9.26 15.69 6.50
C GLY A 79 10.53 16.39 6.01
N SER A 80 11.67 16.05 6.64
CA SER A 80 12.99 16.60 6.31
C SER A 80 13.79 15.66 5.40
N ASP A 81 14.68 16.24 4.61
CA ASP A 81 15.74 15.57 3.84
C ASP A 81 16.74 14.75 4.67
N ARG A 82 16.85 15.03 5.98
CA ARG A 82 17.73 14.32 6.92
C ARG A 82 17.15 13.00 7.42
N HIS A 83 15.85 12.79 7.24
CA HIS A 83 15.19 11.54 7.62
C HIS A 83 14.93 10.74 6.35
N SER A 84 15.26 9.46 6.36
CA SER A 84 14.95 8.58 5.24
C SER A 84 13.77 7.67 5.54
N ALA A 85 13.20 7.15 4.46
CA ALA A 85 12.10 6.21 4.49
C ALA A 85 12.25 5.17 3.38
N THR A 86 11.68 4.00 3.61
CA THR A 86 11.50 2.97 2.59
C THR A 86 10.10 3.12 2.00
N LEU A 87 10.03 3.34 0.69
CA LEU A 87 8.80 3.48 -0.07
C LEU A 87 8.57 2.21 -0.90
N PHE A 88 7.39 1.63 -0.74
CA PHE A 88 6.86 0.54 -1.56
C PHE A 88 5.79 1.11 -2.47
N ARG A 89 5.96 1.03 -3.79
CA ARG A 89 4.97 1.54 -4.76
C ARG A 89 4.92 0.69 -6.01
N GLY A 90 3.91 0.90 -6.85
CA GLY A 90 3.92 0.35 -8.20
C GLY A 90 5.10 0.89 -9.05
N PRO A 91 5.45 0.22 -10.16
CA PRO A 91 6.60 0.61 -10.98
C PRO A 91 6.46 1.98 -11.65
N SER A 92 5.22 2.45 -11.88
CA SER A 92 4.95 3.82 -12.33
C SER A 92 5.20 4.81 -11.19
N GLU A 93 5.87 5.94 -11.47
CA GLU A 93 6.09 7.01 -10.49
C GLU A 93 4.76 7.62 -10.00
N ASP A 94 3.75 7.64 -10.87
CA ASP A 94 2.38 8.08 -10.57
C ASP A 94 1.53 6.98 -9.91
N ALA A 95 2.15 5.93 -9.37
CA ALA A 95 1.44 4.83 -8.72
C ALA A 95 0.51 5.37 -7.63
N SER A 96 -0.80 5.12 -7.83
CA SER A 96 -1.83 5.55 -6.90
C SER A 96 -1.64 4.90 -5.53
N VAL A 97 -1.27 3.63 -5.50
CA VAL A 97 -1.03 2.91 -4.23
C VAL A 97 0.45 2.97 -3.87
N ALA A 98 0.75 3.44 -2.66
CA ALA A 98 2.07 3.34 -2.07
C ALA A 98 2.01 3.19 -0.54
N ILE A 99 3.02 2.54 0.03
CA ILE A 99 3.21 2.35 1.47
C ILE A 99 4.61 2.86 1.82
N CYS A 100 4.73 3.61 2.90
CA CYS A 100 5.99 4.19 3.32
C CYS A 100 6.26 3.85 4.79
N VAL A 101 7.48 3.40 5.09
CA VAL A 101 7.97 3.15 6.44
C VAL A 101 9.21 4.01 6.66
N THR A 102 9.14 4.95 7.58
CA THR A 102 10.26 5.85 7.89
C THR A 102 11.24 5.22 8.86
N GLN A 103 12.49 5.69 8.88
CA GLN A 103 13.49 5.26 9.87
C GLN A 103 13.08 5.55 11.33
N LYS A 104 12.27 6.58 11.58
CA LYS A 104 11.76 6.85 12.93
C LYS A 104 10.54 6.02 13.30
N GLY A 105 9.93 5.32 12.33
CA GLY A 105 8.84 4.39 12.57
C GLY A 105 7.44 4.89 12.24
N SER A 106 7.31 6.01 11.53
CA SER A 106 6.05 6.35 10.85
C SER A 106 5.72 5.32 9.77
N LEU A 107 4.47 4.88 9.76
CA LEU A 107 3.88 3.99 8.75
C LEU A 107 2.76 4.75 8.05
N LEU A 108 2.89 4.89 6.74
CA LEU A 108 1.99 5.66 5.90
C LEU A 108 1.52 4.82 4.73
N HIS A 109 0.29 5.06 4.28
CA HIS A 109 -0.25 4.47 3.07
C HIS A 109 -1.03 5.51 2.28
N ARG A 110 -0.94 5.44 0.97
CA ARG A 110 -1.77 6.22 0.05
C ARG A 110 -2.37 5.29 -0.99
N ASN A 111 -3.57 5.62 -1.43
CA ASN A 111 -4.25 4.99 -2.56
C ASN A 111 -4.93 6.10 -3.34
N SER A 112 -4.14 6.80 -4.14
CA SER A 112 -4.27 8.21 -4.54
C SER A 112 -3.85 9.16 -3.41
N CYS A 113 -3.83 10.47 -3.67
CA CYS A 113 -3.59 11.47 -2.62
C CYS A 113 -4.86 11.67 -1.76
N PRO A 114 -4.75 11.95 -0.44
CA PRO A 114 -3.52 12.21 0.34
C PRO A 114 -2.96 10.96 1.06
N TRP A 115 -1.80 11.12 1.71
CA TRP A 115 -1.23 10.12 2.63
C TRP A 115 -2.08 9.95 3.89
N ILE A 116 -2.23 8.70 4.32
CA ILE A 116 -2.88 8.29 5.57
C ILE A 116 -1.81 7.72 6.49
N ALA A 117 -1.69 8.28 7.70
CA ALA A 117 -0.78 7.77 8.72
C ALA A 117 -1.45 6.72 9.61
N TYR A 118 -0.89 5.51 9.63
CA TYR A 118 -1.26 4.44 10.55
C TYR A 118 -0.44 4.52 11.84
N LYS A 119 0.79 5.03 11.74
CA LYS A 119 1.66 5.41 12.85
C LYS A 119 2.44 6.65 12.46
N ASN A 120 2.56 7.62 13.36
CA ASN A 120 3.35 8.83 13.15
C ASN A 120 4.35 9.00 14.30
N ALA A 121 5.64 8.99 13.98
CA ALA A 121 6.77 9.15 14.89
C ALA A 121 7.30 10.59 14.96
N GLY A 122 6.61 11.56 14.35
CA GLY A 122 6.94 12.99 14.38
C GLY A 122 7.97 13.43 13.33
N ASP A 123 8.20 12.63 12.30
CA ASP A 123 9.19 12.88 11.24
C ASP A 123 8.59 13.21 9.86
N VAL A 124 7.26 13.20 9.78
CA VAL A 124 6.48 13.46 8.57
C VAL A 124 5.27 14.32 8.92
N ASN A 125 4.92 15.21 7.99
CA ASN A 125 3.73 16.06 8.08
C ASN A 125 2.68 15.53 7.09
N ALA A 126 2.17 14.32 7.33
CA ALA A 126 1.08 13.79 6.53
C ALA A 126 -0.13 14.72 6.67
N PHE A 127 -0.45 15.49 5.62
CA PHE A 127 -1.48 16.55 5.60
C PHE A 127 -2.93 16.04 5.74
N SER A 128 -3.14 14.80 6.17
CA SER A 128 -4.46 14.26 6.45
C SER A 128 -4.36 13.26 7.59
N ILE A 129 -4.57 13.73 8.82
CA ILE A 129 -5.02 12.87 9.91
C ILE A 129 -6.49 12.54 9.60
N ALA A 130 -6.73 11.73 8.57
CA ALA A 130 -7.97 10.96 8.52
C ALA A 130 -7.84 9.95 9.65
N LYS A 131 -8.57 10.19 10.75
CA LYS A 131 -8.81 9.19 11.78
C LYS A 131 -9.14 7.87 11.05
N PRO A 132 -8.68 6.70 11.53
CA PRO A 132 -8.93 5.41 10.88
C PRO A 132 -10.41 4.96 10.89
N PHE A 133 -11.36 5.88 11.03
CA PHE A 133 -12.79 5.63 11.10
C PHE A 133 -13.52 6.44 10.03
N CYS A 134 -13.93 5.75 8.97
CA CYS A 134 -15.16 6.01 8.22
C CYS A 134 -15.46 4.80 7.33
N PHE A 135 -16.06 3.76 7.92
CA PHE A 135 -17.02 2.85 7.28
C PHE A 135 -17.78 2.11 8.40
N LEU A 136 -18.81 2.75 8.92
CA LEU A 136 -20.08 2.14 9.32
C LEU A 136 -21.19 3.05 8.78
#